data_AF-A0A1W9Q185-F1
#
_entry.id   AF-A0A1W9Q185-F1
#
_cell.length_a   1.000
_cell.length_b   1.000
_cell.length_c   1.000
_cell.angle_alpha   90.00
_cell.angle_beta   90.00
_cell.angle_gamma   90.00
#
_symmetry.space_group_name_H-M   'P 1'
#
loop_
_entity.id
_entity.type
_entity.pdbx_description
1 polymer ?
#
loop_
_entity_poly.entity_id
_entity_poly.type
_entity_poly.pdbx_seq_one_letter_code
_entity_poly.pdbx_strand_id
1 'polypeptide(L)' 'MSSEELAKLMKQVEEKGIGWDTVGEKIKVSHQILKLYVNSGPVPVTIIKGLTKLLEEPAA' A
#
# COMPACT_ATOMS: atom_id res chain seq x y z
N MET A 1 -0.37 -4.09 12.78
CA MET A 1 -0.66 -5.01 11.65
C MET A 1 0.65 -5.64 11.20
N SER A 2 0.58 -6.79 10.53
CA SER A 2 1.78 -7.52 10.08
C SER A 2 2.36 -6.91 8.80
N SER A 3 3.68 -6.93 8.65
CA SER A 3 4.37 -6.54 7.41
C SER A 3 4.02 -7.46 6.24
N GLU A 4 3.64 -8.71 6.50
CA GLU A 4 3.14 -9.66 5.49
C GLU A 4 1.86 -9.18 4.81
N GLU A 5 0.98 -8.53 5.56
CA GLU A 5 -0.28 -8.00 5.05
C GLU A 5 -0.04 -6.82 4.10
N LEU A 6 0.90 -5.95 4.46
CA LEU A 6 1.37 -4.87 3.59
C LEU A 6 1.99 -5.43 2.31
N ALA A 7 2.84 -6.46 2.41
CA ALA A 7 3.46 -7.08 1.24
C ALA A 7 2.41 -7.68 0.27
N LYS A 8 1.31 -8.26 0.79
CA LYS A 8 0.19 -8.74 -0.03
C LYS A 8 -0.52 -7.60 -0.75
N LEU A 9 -0.83 -6.50 -0.04
CA LEU A 9 -1.48 -5.33 -0.64
C LEU A 9 -0.59 -4.69 -1.71
N MET A 10 0.72 -4.59 -1.46
CA MET A 10 1.67 -4.07 -2.44
C MET A 10 1.70 -4.89 -3.73
N LYS A 11 1.66 -6.23 -3.64
CA LYS A 11 1.54 -7.09 -4.82
C LYS A 11 0.22 -6.86 -5.56
N GLN A 12 -0.90 -6.72 -4.86
CA GLN A 12 -2.19 -6.46 -5.49
C GLN A 12 -2.21 -5.11 -6.24
N VAL A 13 -1.54 -4.08 -5.70
CA VAL A 13 -1.38 -2.78 -6.37
C VAL A 13 -0.61 -2.94 -7.68
N GLU A 14 0.48 -3.71 -7.67
CA GLU A 14 1.27 -4.03 -8.87
C GLU A 14 0.47 -4.87 -9.88
N GLU A 15 -0.29 -5.88 -9.43
CA GLU A 15 -1.15 -6.71 -10.28
C GLU A 15 -2.28 -5.90 -10.94
N LYS A 16 -2.82 -4.90 -10.25
CA LYS A 16 -3.80 -3.96 -10.81
C LYS A 16 -3.19 -2.90 -11.72
N GLY A 17 -1.86 -2.87 -11.86
CA GLY A 17 -1.16 -1.88 -12.68
C GLY A 17 -1.22 -0.45 -12.12
N ILE A 18 -1.45 -0.30 -10.81
CA ILE A 18 -1.56 1.01 -10.17
C ILE A 18 -0.14 1.56 -9.97
N GLY A 19 0.13 2.73 -10.54
CA GLY A 19 1.40 3.43 -10.35
C GLY A 19 1.64 3.79 -8.89
N TRP A 20 2.87 3.61 -8.42
CA TRP A 20 3.29 4.00 -7.06
C TRP A 20 3.15 5.51 -6.79
N ASP A 21 3.12 6.33 -7.84
CA ASP A 21 2.83 7.76 -7.74
C ASP A 21 1.38 8.00 -7.32
N THR A 22 0.41 7.31 -7.96
CA THR A 22 -1.01 7.37 -7.59
C THR A 22 -1.25 6.87 -6.17
N VAL A 23 -0.56 5.80 -5.77
CA VAL A 23 -0.55 5.34 -4.37
C VAL A 23 -0.04 6.46 -3.47
N GLY A 24 1.12 7.04 -3.79
CA GLY A 24 1.71 8.15 -3.07
C GLY A 24 0.77 9.34 -2.90
N GLU A 25 0.01 9.71 -3.93
CA GLU A 25 -0.97 10.80 -3.88
C GLU A 25 -2.19 10.45 -3.02
N LYS A 26 -2.74 9.24 -3.17
CA LYS A 26 -3.96 8.79 -2.49
C LYS A 26 -3.73 8.56 -1.00
N ILE A 27 -2.64 7.88 -0.64
CA ILE A 27 -2.35 7.52 0.76
C ILE A 27 -1.35 8.46 1.43
N LYS A 28 -0.76 9.40 0.69
CA LYS A 28 0.26 10.36 1.17
C LYS A 28 1.51 9.70 1.77
N VAL A 29 1.83 8.49 1.29
CA VAL A 29 2.99 7.72 1.75
C VAL A 29 3.79 7.28 0.54
N SER A 30 5.08 7.60 0.55
CA SER A 30 5.97 7.22 -0.56
C SER A 30 6.27 5.72 -0.56
N HIS A 31 6.56 5.19 -1.75
CA HIS A 31 6.94 3.79 -1.92
C HIS A 31 8.16 3.40 -1.06
N GLN A 32 9.12 4.32 -0.87
CA GLN A 32 10.28 4.08 0.00
C GLN A 32 9.89 3.79 1.45
N ILE A 33 8.88 4.51 1.96
CA ILE A 33 8.36 4.30 3.31
C ILE A 33 7.61 2.98 3.40
N LEU A 34 6.82 2.61 2.38
CA LEU A 34 6.17 1.29 2.32
C LEU A 34 7.21 0.15 2.36
N LYS A 35 8.29 0.27 1.59
CA LYS A 35 9.40 -0.69 1.62
C LYS A 35 10.07 -0.79 2.98
N LEU A 36 10.23 0.33 3.69
CA LEU A 36 10.77 0.33 5.05
C LEU A 36 9.85 -0.43 6.01
N TYR A 37 8.54 -0.20 5.92
CA TYR A 37 7.55 -0.89 6.74
C TYR A 37 7.45 -2.39 6.44
N VAL A 38 7.65 -2.82 5.19
CA VAL A 38 7.72 -4.25 4.86
C VAL A 38 8.93 -4.92 5.53
N ASN A 39 10.06 -4.21 5.64
CA ASN A 39 11.33 -4.81 6.07
C ASN A 39 11.70 -4.58 7.54
N SER A 40 11.12 -3.58 8.23
CA SER A 40 11.72 -3.08 9.49
C SER A 40 10.76 -2.82 10.64
N GLY A 41 9.45 -3.04 10.53
CA GLY A 41 8.63 -2.86 11.74
C GLY A 41 7.12 -2.93 11.57
N PRO A 42 6.40 -2.70 12.69
CA PRO A 42 4.95 -2.75 12.71
C PRO A 42 4.38 -1.72 11.74
N VAL A 43 3.52 -2.19 10.84
CA VAL A 43 2.91 -1.33 9.83
C VAL A 43 1.77 -0.52 10.46
N PRO A 44 1.75 0.81 10.26
CA PRO A 44 0.62 1.64 10.63
C PRO A 44 -0.67 1.16 9.97
N VAL A 45 -1.74 1.02 10.77
CA VAL A 45 -3.05 0.55 10.27
C VAL A 45 -3.65 1.49 9.21
N THR A 46 -3.25 2.76 9.22
CA THR A 46 -3.66 3.77 8.25
C THR A 46 -3.13 3.47 6.86
N ILE A 47 -1.92 2.92 6.74
CA ILE A 47 -1.33 2.52 5.45
C ILE A 47 -2.10 1.33 4.88
N ILE A 48 -2.34 0.31 5.71
CA ILE A 48 -3.14 -0.87 5.34
C ILE A 48 -4.51 -0.42 4.84
N LYS A 49 -5.26 0.36 5.64
CA LYS A 49 -6.59 0.86 5.27
C LYS A 49 -6.57 1.72 4.01
N GLY A 50 -5.54 2.53 3.80
CA GLY A 50 -5.39 3.36 2.60
C GLY A 50 -5.20 2.51 1.34
N LEU A 51 -4.31 1.52 1.40
CA LEU A 51 -4.06 0.60 0.29
C LEU A 51 -5.28 -0.30 0.02
N THR A 52 -5.93 -0.81 1.06
CA THR A 52 -7.17 -1.60 0.90
C THR A 52 -8.25 -0.78 0.21
N LYS A 53 -8.50 0.46 0.64
CA LYS A 53 -9.46 1.36 -0.04
C LYS A 53 -9.09 1.61 -1.50
N LEU A 54 -7.81 1.78 -1.79
CA LEU A 54 -7.31 2.01 -3.14
C LEU A 54 -7.53 0.77 -4.04
N LEU A 55 -7.43 -0.43 -3.47
CA LEU A 55 -7.69 -1.69 -4.18
C LEU A 55 -9.19 -2.01 -4.27
N GLU A 56 -9.99 -1.55 -3.31
CA GLU A 56 -11.44 -1.71 -3.27
C GLU A 56 -12.17 -0.71 -4.18
N GLU A 57 -11.62 0.48 -4.44
CA GLU A 57 -12.10 1.38 -5.51
C GLU A 57 -11.98 0.64 -6.85
N PRO A 58 -13.09 0.15 -7.45
CA PRO A 58 -13.05 -0.36 -8.80
C PRO A 58 -12.76 0.85 -9.70
N ALA A 59 -11.88 0.67 -10.68
CA ALA A 59 -11.77 1.62 -11.79
C ALA A 59 -13.19 1.94 -12.29
N ALA A 60 -13.63 3.18 -12.07
CA ALA A 60 -14.88 3.70 -12.59
C ALA A 60 -14.76 3.93 -14.10
#